data_AF-A0A939YHM7-F1
#
_entry.id   AF-A0A939YHM7-F1
#
_cell.length_a   1.000
_cell.length_b   1.000
_cell.length_c   1.000
_cell.angle_alpha   90.00
_cell.angle_beta   90.00
_cell.angle_gamma   90.00
#
_symmetry.space_group_name_H-M   'P 1'
#
loop_
_entity.id
_entity.type
_entity.pdbx_description
1 polymer ?
#
loop_
_entity_poly.entity_id
_entity_poly.type
_entity_poly.pdbx_seq_one_letter_code
_entity_poly.pdbx_strand_id
1 'polypeptide(L)' 'METIRISLAAARVNANMTQESVANAMKVSVNTIINWEKYKTSPSMQQGMKLCELYGLPSDMIDMCGTK' A
#
# COMPACT_ATOMS: atom_id res chain seq x y z
N MET A 1 -9.46 -1.38 -21.76
CA MET A 1 -9.98 -0.58 -20.64
C MET A 1 -8.79 -0.19 -19.79
N GLU A 2 -8.51 1.11 -19.64
CA GLU A 2 -7.50 1.54 -18.67
C GLU A 2 -8.05 1.32 -17.27
N THR A 3 -7.37 0.48 -16.48
CA THR A 3 -7.69 0.28 -15.08
C THR A 3 -7.07 1.40 -14.27
N ILE A 4 -7.91 2.26 -13.69
CA ILE A 4 -7.44 3.32 -12.80
C ILE A 4 -6.88 2.66 -11.54
N ARG A 5 -5.58 2.87 -11.30
CA ARG A 5 -4.90 2.48 -10.06
C ARG A 5 -4.67 3.71 -9.19
N ILE A 6 -4.82 3.54 -7.89
CA ILE A 6 -4.51 4.55 -6.88
C ILE A 6 -3.19 4.21 -6.20
N SER A 7 -2.47 5.22 -5.72
CA SER A 7 -1.24 5.01 -4.97
C SER A 7 -1.49 4.31 -3.64
N LEU A 8 -0.46 3.67 -3.09
CA LEU A 8 -0.52 3.05 -1.75
C LEU A 8 -0.91 4.06 -0.66
N ALA A 9 -0.43 5.31 -0.78
CA ALA A 9 -0.78 6.39 0.14
C ALA A 9 -2.25 6.78 0.03
N ALA A 10 -2.80 6.84 -1.19
CA ALA A 10 -4.22 7.11 -1.40
C ALA A 10 -5.09 5.97 -0.86
N ALA A 11 -4.71 4.71 -1.08
CA ALA A 11 -5.39 3.55 -0.53
C ALA A 11 -5.44 3.61 1.01
N ARG A 12 -4.32 3.96 1.66
CA ARG A 12 -4.26 4.14 3.12
C ARG A 12 -5.17 5.27 3.61
N VAL A 13 -5.17 6.41 2.93
CA VAL A 13 -6.01 7.57 3.30
C VAL A 13 -7.49 7.22 3.13
N ASN A 14 -7.86 6.54 2.06
CA ASN A 14 -9.24 6.06 1.83
C ASN A 14 -9.69 5.05 2.91
N ALA A 15 -8.75 4.26 3.43
CA ALA A 15 -9.00 3.36 4.56
C ALA A 15 -8.99 4.07 5.94
N ASN A 16 -8.84 5.39 5.99
CA ASN A 16 -8.74 6.17 7.23
C ASN A 16 -7.64 5.68 8.19
N MET A 17 -6.52 5.17 7.65
CA MET A 17 -5.42 4.63 8.45
C MET A 17 -4.22 5.58 8.52
N THR A 18 -3.53 5.59 9.66
CA THR A 18 -2.23 6.26 9.80
C THR A 18 -1.09 5.34 9.36
N GLN A 19 0.05 5.89 8.94
CA GLN A 19 1.22 5.08 8.58
C GLN A 19 1.68 4.18 9.73
N GLU A 20 1.57 4.66 10.98
CA GLU A 20 1.86 3.88 12.18
C GLU A 20 0.90 2.70 12.36
N SER A 21 -0.41 2.90 12.18
CA SER A 21 -1.40 1.84 12.28
C SER A 21 -1.15 0.71 11.26
N VAL A 22 -0.81 1.10 10.02
CA VAL A 22 -0.46 0.14 8.96
C VAL A 22 0.84 -0.59 9.28
N ALA A 23 1.87 0.12 9.73
CA ALA A 23 3.15 -0.46 10.13
C ALA A 23 2.96 -1.51 11.24
N ASN A 24 2.14 -1.20 12.25
CA ASN A 24 1.80 -2.10 13.34
C ASN A 24 1.05 -3.34 12.85
N ALA A 25 0.04 -3.17 11.99
CA ALA A 25 -0.72 -4.29 11.41
C ALA A 25 0.15 -5.19 10.53
N MET A 26 1.06 -4.60 9.75
CA MET A 26 1.98 -5.28 8.85
C MET A 26 3.22 -5.85 9.55
N LYS A 27 3.45 -5.51 10.82
CA LYS A 27 4.66 -5.82 11.59
C LYS A 27 5.95 -5.39 10.88
N VAL A 28 5.93 -4.18 10.32
CA VAL A 28 7.09 -3.54 9.68
C VAL A 28 7.36 -2.19 10.32
N SER A 29 8.49 -1.56 9.99
CA SER A 29 8.77 -0.21 10.44
C SER A 29 7.88 0.81 9.73
N VAL A 30 7.58 1.94 10.37
CA VAL A 30 6.87 3.08 9.74
C VAL A 30 7.64 3.57 8.51
N ASN A 31 8.98 3.58 8.57
CA ASN A 31 9.83 3.92 7.44
C ASN A 31 9.64 2.97 6.25
N THR A 32 9.36 1.69 6.48
CA THR A 32 9.05 0.73 5.42
C THR A 32 7.78 1.15 4.67
N ILE A 33 6.72 1.54 5.39
CA ILE A 33 5.48 2.05 4.78
C ILE A 33 5.75 3.34 4.01
N ILE A 34 6.48 4.28 4.59
CA ILE A 34 6.86 5.55 3.93
C ILE A 34 7.65 5.28 2.64
N ASN A 35 8.58 4.32 2.66
CA ASN A 35 9.38 3.96 1.49
C ASN A 35 8.53 3.32 0.39
N TRP A 36 7.56 2.47 0.74
CA TRP A 36 6.59 1.91 -0.21
C TRP A 36 5.71 2.99 -0.83
N GLU A 37 5.19 3.92 -0.02
CA GLU A 37 4.38 5.04 -0.51
C GLU A 37 5.16 6.02 -1.42
N LYS A 38 6.48 6.09 -1.24
CA LYS A 38 7.40 6.89 -2.07
C LYS A 38 8.03 6.11 -3.22
N TYR A 39 7.64 4.85 -3.42
CA TYR A 39 8.18 3.95 -4.44
C TYR A 39 9.71 3.75 -4.37
N LYS A 40 10.32 3.95 -3.19
CA LYS A 40 11.76 3.69 -2.98
C LYS A 40 12.06 2.19 -2.92
N THR A 41 11.13 1.45 -2.34
CA THR A 41 11.14 0.00 -2.26
C THR A 41 9.72 -0.48 -2.54
N SER A 42 9.57 -1.71 -3.03
CA SER A 42 8.26 -2.30 -3.27
C SER A 42 7.98 -3.36 -2.19
N PRO A 43 6.72 -3.50 -1.72
CA PRO A 43 6.33 -4.63 -0.89
C PRO A 43 6.46 -5.94 -1.67
N SER A 44 6.75 -7.04 -0.98
CA SER A 44 6.68 -8.37 -1.58
C SER A 44 5.23 -8.74 -1.95
N MET A 45 5.02 -9.76 -2.78
CA MET A 45 3.68 -10.19 -3.18
C MET A 45 2.78 -10.52 -1.98
N GLN A 46 3.33 -11.19 -0.95
CA GLN A 46 2.59 -11.48 0.28
C GLN A 46 2.25 -10.22 1.08
N GLN A 47 3.17 -9.24 1.12
CA GLN A 47 2.91 -7.96 1.78
C GLN A 47 1.86 -7.14 1.03
N GLY A 48 1.91 -7.15 -0.31
CA GLY A 48 0.91 -6.53 -1.17
C GLY A 48 -0.49 -7.09 -0.92
N MET A 49 -0.63 -8.42 -0.86
CA MET A 49 -1.91 -9.06 -0.54
C MET A 49 -2.46 -8.65 0.84
N LYS A 50 -1.60 -8.60 1.86
CA LYS A 50 -2.01 -8.14 3.20
C LYS A 50 -2.42 -6.68 3.22
N LEU A 51 -1.74 -5.82 2.45
CA LEU A 51 -2.14 -4.41 2.33
C LEU A 51 -3.49 -4.28 1.62
N CYS A 52 -3.76 -5.11 0.61
CA CYS A 52 -5.06 -5.15 -0.06
C CYS A 52 -6.18 -5.54 0.92
N GLU A 53 -5.95 -6.58 1.72
CA GLU A 53 -6.88 -7.01 2.78
C GLU A 53 -7.07 -5.91 3.84
N LEU A 54 -5.99 -5.28 4.29
CA LEU A 54 -6.02 -4.23 5.30
C LEU A 54 -6.79 -2.99 4.84
N TYR A 55 -6.64 -2.62 3.57
CA TYR A 55 -7.33 -1.46 2.97
C TYR A 55 -8.70 -1.80 2.39
N GLY A 56 -9.09 -3.07 2.33
CA GLY A 56 -10.36 -3.51 1.73
C GLY A 56 -10.45 -3.24 0.22
N LEU A 57 -9.32 -3.23 -0.48
CA LEU A 57 -9.22 -2.92 -1.91
C LEU A 57 -8.59 -4.09 -2.67
N PRO A 58 -9.03 -4.38 -3.91
CA PRO A 58 -8.40 -5.40 -4.74
C PRO A 58 -6.99 -4.98 -5.18
N SER A 59 -6.10 -5.95 -5.38
CA SER A 59 -4.70 -5.72 -5.82
C SER A 59 -4.60 -4.95 -7.13
N ASP A 60 -5.59 -5.12 -8.02
CA ASP A 60 -5.60 -4.49 -9.33
C ASP A 60 -5.88 -2.99 -9.29
N MET A 61 -6.36 -2.49 -8.14
CA MET A 61 -6.63 -1.06 -7.90
C MET A 61 -5.49 -0.33 -7.19
N ILE A 62 -4.50 -1.02 -6.61
CA ILE A 62 -3.41 -0.38 -5.87
C ILE A 62 -2.12 -0.46 -6.67
N ASP A 63 -1.49 0.68 -6.93
CA ASP A 63 -0.13 0.73 -7.46
C ASP A 63 0.90 0.56 -6.32
N MET A 64 1.59 -0.58 -6.35
CA MET A 64 2.64 -0.95 -5.40
C MET A 64 4.06 -0.76 -5.94
N CYS A 65 4.20 -0.49 -7.24
CA CYS A 65 5.49 -0.48 -7.95
C CYS A 65 5.88 0.90 -8.47
N GLY A 66 4.94 1.86 -8.53
CA GLY A 66 5.19 3.20 -9.07
C GLY A 66 5.44 3.18 -10.57
N THR A 67 4.92 2.16 -11.25
CA THR A 67 5.05 2.00 -12.71
C THR A 67 4.19 3.06 -13.39
N LYS A 68 4.84 4.01 -14.07
CA LYS A 68 4.22 5.00 -14.95
C LYS A 68 3.41 4.35 -16.06
#